data_AF-A9XTD5-F1
#
_entry.id   AF-A9XTD5-F1
#
_cell.length_a   1.000
_cell.length_b   1.000
_cell.length_c   1.000
_cell.angle_alpha   90.00
_cell.angle_beta   90.00
_cell.angle_gamma   90.00
#
_symmetry.space_group_name_H-M   'P 1'
#
loop_
_entity.id
_entity.type
_entity.pdbx_description
1 polymer ?
#
loop_
_entity_poly.entity_id
_entity_poly.type
_entity_poly.pdbx_seq_one_letter_code
_entity_poly.pdbx_strand_id
1 'polypeptide(L)'
;MIGVYIISLKESQRRLDTEKLVLESNEKFKGRCVFQIFDAISPKHEDFEKFIQELYDAQSMLKSDWFHSDWCCGELLPQEFGCYLSHYLLWKECVKLNQPVVILEDDVALESNFMQALEDCLKSPFDFVKLYGWYWNFHKTNLHTLPLERDAVESVGETPTEDHVKTKEAETPIENYEVTPPPNPTQDAQQDFIIETQQDPKELSEPCKIAPQKISFNQVVFKKIKRKLNHFIGNILARTEVYKKLTGKYDELTGKYDELTGKYDELTGKYDELTGKYDELTGKYESLLAKETNIKETFWESRADNEKEALFLEHFYLTSVYVATTAGYYLTPKGAKTFIEATERFKIIEPVDMFMNNPTYHDVANFTYLPCPVSLNKHAFNSTIQNAKKPDISLKPPRKSYFDNLFYHKFNAQKCLKAFNKYSKQYAPLKTPKEV
;
A
#
# COMPACT_ATOMS: atom_id res chain seq x y z
N MET A 1 41.23 -15.63 -22.64
CA MET A 1 39.83 -15.35 -23.04
C MET A 1 39.01 -15.30 -21.76
N ILE A 2 38.21 -14.26 -21.58
CA ILE A 2 37.35 -14.15 -20.40
C ILE A 2 36.15 -15.10 -20.53
N GLY A 3 35.79 -15.77 -19.44
CA GLY A 3 34.58 -16.59 -19.36
C GLY A 3 33.36 -15.73 -19.06
N VAL A 4 32.29 -15.91 -19.82
CA VAL A 4 30.97 -15.29 -19.61
C VAL A 4 29.99 -16.40 -19.23
N TYR A 5 29.47 -16.34 -18.01
CA TYR A 5 28.55 -17.31 -17.44
C TYR A 5 27.14 -16.75 -17.45
N ILE A 6 26.20 -17.44 -18.07
CA ILE A 6 24.79 -17.09 -18.00
C ILE A 6 24.09 -18.05 -17.03
N ILE A 7 23.55 -17.52 -15.94
CA ILE A 7 22.79 -18.28 -14.94
C ILE A 7 21.40 -18.53 -15.53
N SER A 8 21.09 -19.81 -15.78
CA SER A 8 19.75 -20.19 -16.24
C SER A 8 19.33 -21.52 -15.63
N LEU A 9 18.08 -21.59 -15.16
CA LEU A 9 17.49 -22.84 -14.67
C LEU A 9 17.35 -23.84 -15.81
N LYS A 10 17.77 -25.08 -15.57
CA LYS A 10 17.78 -26.14 -16.59
C LYS A 10 16.39 -26.45 -17.14
N GLU A 11 15.36 -26.36 -16.29
CA GLU A 11 13.97 -26.61 -16.64
C GLU A 11 13.21 -25.34 -17.10
N SER A 12 13.88 -24.19 -17.18
CA SER A 12 13.25 -22.94 -17.59
C SER A 12 12.96 -22.94 -19.09
N GLN A 13 11.79 -22.41 -19.49
CA GLN A 13 11.50 -22.18 -20.90
C GLN A 13 12.48 -21.18 -21.54
N ARG A 14 13.08 -20.29 -20.74
CA ARG A 14 14.10 -19.32 -21.16
C ARG A 14 15.45 -19.97 -21.49
N ARG A 15 15.66 -21.22 -21.07
CA ARG A 15 16.91 -21.95 -21.28
C ARG A 15 17.26 -22.06 -22.76
N LEU A 16 16.26 -22.27 -23.63
CA LEU A 16 16.46 -22.35 -25.08
C LEU A 16 16.94 -21.02 -25.68
N ASP A 17 16.37 -19.90 -25.24
CA ASP A 17 16.81 -18.56 -25.65
C ASP A 17 18.25 -18.30 -25.18
N THR A 18 18.60 -18.80 -23.98
CA THR A 18 19.97 -18.72 -23.44
C THR A 18 20.96 -19.56 -24.25
N GLU A 19 20.61 -20.79 -24.60
CA GLU A 19 21.45 -21.67 -25.45
C GLU A 19 21.72 -21.03 -26.82
N LYS A 20 20.69 -20.42 -27.42
CA LYS A 20 20.83 -19.67 -28.66
C LYS A 20 21.79 -18.48 -28.48
N LEU A 21 21.61 -17.68 -27.42
CA LEU A 21 22.48 -16.54 -27.13
C LEU A 21 23.95 -16.97 -26.96
N VAL A 22 24.21 -18.09 -26.27
CA VAL A 22 25.56 -18.64 -26.09
C VAL A 22 26.19 -19.03 -27.44
N LEU A 23 25.46 -19.75 -28.29
CA LEU A 23 25.96 -20.16 -29.61
C LEU A 23 26.29 -18.96 -30.49
N GLU A 24 25.36 -18.01 -30.62
CA GLU A 24 25.55 -16.82 -31.44
C GLU A 24 26.69 -15.94 -30.92
N SER A 25 26.79 -15.78 -29.60
CA SER A 25 27.84 -14.96 -28.98
C SER A 25 29.23 -15.60 -29.10
N ASN A 26 29.33 -16.93 -29.00
CA ASN A 26 30.60 -17.63 -29.18
C ASN A 26 31.13 -17.56 -30.62
N GLU A 27 30.24 -17.54 -31.62
CA GLU A 27 30.65 -17.28 -33.00
C GLU A 27 31.02 -15.79 -33.20
N LYS A 28 30.18 -14.87 -32.70
CA LYS A 28 30.38 -13.42 -32.86
C LYS A 28 31.67 -12.92 -32.18
N PHE A 29 32.01 -13.45 -31.01
CA PHE A 29 33.12 -12.98 -30.18
C PHE A 29 34.28 -13.99 -30.09
N LYS A 30 34.35 -14.89 -31.07
CA LYS A 30 35.36 -15.94 -31.17
C LYS A 30 36.77 -15.41 -30.94
N GLY A 31 37.50 -16.05 -30.02
CA GLY A 31 38.87 -15.70 -29.66
C GLY A 31 39.01 -14.55 -28.64
N ARG A 32 37.92 -13.89 -28.24
CA ARG A 32 37.94 -12.81 -27.24
C ARG A 32 37.33 -13.25 -25.91
N CYS A 33 36.15 -13.84 -25.94
CA CYS A 33 35.46 -14.39 -24.77
C CYS A 33 34.79 -15.72 -25.09
N VAL A 34 34.41 -16.47 -24.04
CA VAL A 34 33.71 -17.74 -24.14
C VAL A 34 32.45 -17.68 -23.29
N PHE A 35 31.30 -17.78 -23.93
CA PHE A 35 30.00 -17.87 -23.30
C PHE A 35 29.70 -19.32 -22.93
N GLN A 36 29.17 -19.51 -21.73
CA GLN A 36 28.72 -20.80 -21.23
C GLN A 36 27.53 -20.61 -20.29
N ILE A 37 26.67 -21.63 -20.22
CA ILE A 37 25.56 -21.62 -19.28
C ILE A 37 26.03 -22.23 -17.96
N PHE A 38 25.62 -21.59 -16.86
CA PHE A 38 25.69 -22.14 -15.53
C PHE A 38 24.30 -22.63 -15.12
N ASP A 39 24.20 -23.90 -14.73
CA ASP A 39 22.94 -24.47 -14.27
C ASP A 39 22.58 -23.84 -12.91
N ALA A 40 21.54 -22.99 -12.93
CA ALA A 40 21.12 -22.28 -11.74
C ALA A 40 20.63 -23.24 -10.65
N ILE A 41 20.91 -22.89 -9.40
CA ILE A 41 20.46 -23.62 -8.22
C ILE A 41 18.98 -23.33 -7.99
N SER A 42 18.17 -24.39 -7.98
CA SER A 42 16.76 -24.32 -7.60
C SER A 42 16.55 -24.95 -6.21
N PRO A 43 15.39 -24.72 -5.56
CA PRO A 43 15.03 -25.43 -4.33
C PRO A 43 14.98 -26.96 -4.47
N LYS A 44 14.99 -27.49 -5.70
CA LYS A 44 15.01 -28.94 -5.97
C LYS A 44 16.43 -29.50 -6.12
N HIS A 45 17.46 -28.65 -6.07
CA HIS A 45 18.85 -29.08 -6.20
C HIS A 45 19.24 -29.98 -5.01
N GLU A 46 20.00 -31.04 -5.27
CA GLU A 46 20.33 -32.06 -4.27
C GLU A 46 21.05 -31.49 -3.04
N ASP A 47 21.98 -30.56 -3.25
CA ASP A 47 22.71 -29.87 -2.18
C ASP A 47 22.00 -28.63 -1.61
N PHE A 48 20.78 -28.28 -2.06
CA PHE A 48 20.11 -27.05 -1.66
C PHE A 48 20.00 -26.92 -0.14
N GLU A 49 19.41 -27.92 0.52
CA GLU A 49 19.23 -27.94 1.98
C GLU A 49 20.55 -27.88 2.75
N LYS A 50 21.59 -28.54 2.21
CA LYS A 50 22.93 -28.51 2.80
C LYS A 50 23.52 -27.10 2.76
N PHE A 51 23.38 -26.40 1.62
CA PHE A 51 23.82 -25.02 1.51
C PHE A 51 23.05 -24.08 2.44
N ILE A 52 21.73 -24.25 2.59
CA ILE A 52 20.95 -23.47 3.54
C ILE A 52 21.46 -23.68 4.97
N GLN A 53 21.68 -24.93 5.39
CA GLN A 53 22.20 -25.23 6.72
C GLN A 53 23.58 -24.61 6.99
N GLU A 54 24.43 -24.49 5.96
CA GLU A 54 25.78 -23.94 6.08
C GLU A 54 25.81 -22.40 6.02
N LEU A 55 24.99 -21.82 5.14
CA LEU A 55 25.11 -20.43 4.71
C LEU A 55 23.95 -19.55 5.17
N TYR A 56 22.86 -20.09 5.71
CA TYR A 56 21.75 -19.30 6.26
C TYR A 56 21.75 -19.33 7.79
N ASP A 57 21.51 -18.18 8.41
CA ASP A 57 21.25 -18.06 9.84
C ASP A 57 20.13 -17.05 10.08
N ALA A 58 18.99 -17.54 10.58
CA ALA A 58 17.83 -16.72 10.89
C ALA A 58 18.16 -15.63 11.93
N GLN A 59 19.06 -15.90 12.89
CA GLN A 59 19.43 -14.90 13.91
C GLN A 59 20.25 -13.75 13.32
N SER A 60 21.09 -14.03 12.33
CA SER A 60 21.82 -13.01 11.58
C SER A 60 20.89 -12.23 10.66
N MET A 61 19.92 -12.89 10.02
CA MET A 61 18.91 -12.23 9.19
C MET A 61 18.06 -11.24 10.02
N LEU A 62 17.65 -11.59 11.23
CA LEU A 62 16.90 -10.69 12.13
C LEU A 62 17.66 -9.40 12.52
N LYS A 63 18.98 -9.36 12.31
CA LYS A 63 19.84 -8.20 12.57
C LYS A 63 20.25 -7.45 11.30
N SER A 64 19.83 -7.94 10.13
CA SER A 64 20.28 -7.42 8.84
C SER A 64 19.62 -6.11 8.49
N ASP A 65 20.28 -5.36 7.61
CA ASP A 65 19.67 -4.15 7.09
C ASP A 65 18.38 -4.52 6.33
N TRP A 66 18.39 -5.58 5.53
CA TRP A 66 17.22 -6.06 4.81
C TRP A 66 15.98 -6.26 5.69
N PHE A 67 16.11 -6.95 6.82
CA PHE A 67 14.96 -7.25 7.70
C PHE A 67 14.23 -5.99 8.18
N HIS A 68 15.00 -4.93 8.44
CA HIS A 68 14.51 -3.63 8.88
C HIS A 68 14.08 -2.69 7.75
N SER A 69 14.30 -3.06 6.48
CA SER A 69 13.84 -2.28 5.32
C SER A 69 12.33 -2.40 5.11
N ASP A 70 11.71 -1.42 4.45
CA ASP A 70 10.29 -1.50 4.03
C ASP A 70 10.00 -2.68 3.07
N TRP A 71 11.04 -3.19 2.42
CA TRP A 71 10.95 -4.17 1.34
C TRP A 71 10.97 -5.62 1.82
N CYS A 72 11.53 -5.87 3.01
CA CYS A 72 11.46 -7.19 3.62
C CYS A 72 10.03 -7.47 4.11
N CYS A 73 9.43 -8.52 3.58
CA CYS A 73 8.11 -9.01 3.97
C CYS A 73 8.14 -10.37 4.70
N GLY A 74 9.33 -10.82 5.12
CA GLY A 74 9.56 -12.10 5.79
C GLY A 74 10.97 -12.65 5.55
N GLU A 75 11.16 -13.95 5.80
CA GLU A 75 12.37 -14.67 5.39
C GLU A 75 12.51 -14.68 3.86
N LEU A 76 13.74 -14.92 3.39
CA LEU A 76 14.00 -15.12 1.97
C LEU A 76 13.23 -16.32 1.43
N LEU A 77 12.67 -16.18 0.24
CA LEU A 77 12.01 -17.26 -0.47
C LEU A 77 13.05 -18.32 -0.88
N PRO A 78 12.68 -19.61 -0.96
CA PRO A 78 13.57 -20.65 -1.48
C PRO A 78 14.19 -20.30 -2.85
N GLN A 79 13.44 -19.60 -3.69
CA GLN A 79 13.90 -19.13 -4.98
C GLN A 79 14.95 -18.00 -4.87
N GLU A 80 14.83 -17.10 -3.90
CA GLU A 80 15.83 -16.05 -3.63
C GLU A 80 17.14 -16.67 -3.12
N PHE A 81 17.04 -17.71 -2.27
CA PHE A 81 18.20 -18.52 -1.90
C PHE A 81 18.83 -19.20 -3.11
N GLY A 82 18.03 -19.80 -4.00
CA GLY A 82 18.53 -20.42 -5.23
C GLY A 82 19.29 -19.43 -6.12
N CYS A 83 18.76 -18.21 -6.27
CA CYS A 83 19.45 -17.13 -6.96
C CYS A 83 20.79 -16.81 -6.27
N TYR A 84 20.78 -16.52 -4.96
CA TYR A 84 22.01 -16.23 -4.22
C TYR A 84 23.06 -17.34 -4.35
N LEU A 85 22.67 -18.60 -4.19
CA LEU A 85 23.56 -19.75 -4.28
C LEU A 85 24.16 -19.91 -5.69
N SER A 86 23.41 -19.59 -6.74
CA SER A 86 23.91 -19.61 -8.11
C SER A 86 25.05 -18.61 -8.31
N HIS A 87 24.89 -17.39 -7.78
CA HIS A 87 25.96 -16.38 -7.81
C HIS A 87 27.15 -16.78 -6.95
N TYR A 88 26.89 -17.28 -5.74
CA TYR A 88 27.92 -17.72 -4.80
C TYR A 88 28.81 -18.84 -5.36
N LEU A 89 28.23 -19.82 -6.05
CA LEU A 89 29.00 -20.89 -6.71
C LEU A 89 29.82 -20.36 -7.88
N LEU A 90 29.31 -19.40 -8.65
CA LEU A 90 30.09 -18.74 -9.70
C LEU A 90 31.22 -17.87 -9.14
N TRP A 91 31.05 -17.26 -7.96
CA TRP A 91 32.17 -16.61 -7.26
C TRP A 91 33.24 -17.62 -6.90
N LYS A 92 32.86 -18.81 -6.39
CA LYS A 92 33.80 -19.90 -6.08
C LYS A 92 34.54 -20.36 -7.34
N GLU A 93 33.85 -20.49 -8.47
CA GLU A 93 34.49 -20.82 -9.74
C GLU A 93 35.42 -19.70 -10.24
N CYS A 94 35.06 -18.43 -10.09
CA CYS A 94 35.95 -17.31 -10.42
C CYS A 94 37.28 -17.38 -9.62
N VAL A 95 37.20 -17.66 -8.31
CA VAL A 95 38.39 -17.86 -7.48
C VAL A 95 39.20 -19.06 -7.93
N LYS A 96 38.53 -20.19 -8.23
CA LYS A 96 39.18 -21.43 -8.67
C LYS A 96 39.89 -21.29 -10.02
N LEU A 97 39.29 -20.58 -10.96
CA LEU A 97 39.89 -20.28 -12.27
C LEU A 97 41.04 -19.27 -12.16
N ASN A 98 41.05 -18.48 -11.09
CA ASN A 98 42.01 -17.40 -10.87
C ASN A 98 42.09 -16.42 -12.06
N GLN A 99 40.93 -16.17 -12.68
CA GLN A 99 40.76 -15.22 -13.78
C GLN A 99 39.46 -14.44 -13.61
N PRO A 100 39.38 -13.18 -14.09
CA PRO A 100 38.12 -12.45 -14.09
C PRO A 100 37.06 -13.19 -14.92
N VAL A 101 35.81 -13.04 -14.53
CA VAL A 101 34.64 -13.59 -15.22
C VAL A 101 33.57 -12.52 -15.39
N VAL A 102 32.66 -12.77 -16.32
CA VAL A 102 31.39 -12.04 -16.44
C VAL A 102 30.27 -12.99 -16.03
N ILE A 103 29.36 -12.53 -15.18
CA ILE A 103 28.19 -13.29 -14.75
C ILE A 103 26.96 -12.52 -15.20
N LEU A 104 26.07 -13.19 -15.92
CA LEU A 104 24.82 -12.68 -16.47
C LEU A 104 23.65 -13.55 -16.01
N GLU A 105 22.47 -12.97 -15.86
CA GLU A 105 21.20 -13.71 -15.70
C GLU A 105 20.59 -14.04 -17.08
N ASP A 106 19.59 -14.93 -17.12
CA ASP A 106 18.97 -15.39 -18.37
C ASP A 106 17.97 -14.40 -19.00
N ASP A 107 17.70 -13.29 -18.31
CA ASP A 107 16.80 -12.24 -18.74
C ASP A 107 17.51 -11.00 -19.30
N VAL A 108 18.73 -11.17 -19.77
CA VAL A 108 19.50 -10.10 -20.40
C VAL A 108 19.57 -10.16 -21.93
N ALA A 109 19.90 -9.01 -22.53
CA ALA A 109 20.32 -8.86 -23.91
C ALA A 109 21.67 -8.12 -23.96
N LEU A 110 22.50 -8.46 -24.96
CA LEU A 110 23.82 -7.85 -25.13
C LEU A 110 23.74 -6.61 -26.02
N GLU A 111 24.27 -5.49 -25.54
CA GLU A 111 24.34 -4.25 -26.30
C GLU A 111 25.56 -4.20 -27.24
N SER A 112 25.52 -3.27 -28.20
CA SER A 112 26.57 -3.13 -29.21
C SER A 112 27.96 -2.82 -28.61
N ASN A 113 28.00 -2.15 -27.45
CA ASN A 113 29.23 -1.80 -26.74
C ASN A 113 29.72 -2.89 -25.76
N PHE A 114 29.09 -4.08 -25.72
CA PHE A 114 29.43 -5.13 -24.76
C PHE A 114 30.92 -5.48 -24.73
N MET A 115 31.53 -5.71 -25.89
CA MET A 115 32.95 -6.07 -25.95
C MET A 115 33.89 -4.93 -25.55
N GLN A 116 33.52 -3.68 -25.84
CA GLN A 116 34.31 -2.53 -25.41
C GLN A 116 34.33 -2.44 -23.89
N ALA A 117 33.15 -2.59 -23.26
CA ALA A 117 33.03 -2.58 -21.82
C ALA A 117 33.86 -3.68 -21.14
N LEU A 118 33.89 -4.89 -21.71
CA LEU A 118 34.73 -5.97 -21.18
C LEU A 118 36.22 -5.66 -21.27
N GLU A 119 36.68 -5.07 -22.37
CA GLU A 119 38.09 -4.68 -22.52
C GLU A 119 38.48 -3.57 -21.54
N ASP A 120 37.59 -2.62 -21.31
CA ASP A 120 37.83 -1.56 -20.35
C ASP A 120 37.84 -2.11 -18.92
N CYS A 121 36.91 -3.01 -18.57
CA CYS A 121 36.89 -3.68 -17.27
C CYS A 121 38.21 -4.42 -17.02
N LEU A 122 38.72 -5.15 -18.01
CA LEU A 122 39.99 -5.89 -17.93
C LEU A 122 41.22 -4.98 -17.76
N LYS A 123 41.17 -3.75 -18.28
CA LYS A 123 42.24 -2.75 -18.12
C LYS A 123 42.08 -1.91 -16.85
N SER A 124 40.89 -1.93 -16.25
CA SER A 124 40.58 -1.16 -15.05
C SER A 124 41.10 -1.84 -13.77
N PRO A 125 41.31 -1.08 -12.68
CA PRO A 125 41.68 -1.65 -11.37
C PRO A 125 40.47 -2.06 -10.53
N PHE A 126 39.27 -2.14 -11.12
CA PHE A 126 38.04 -2.38 -10.39
C PHE A 126 37.74 -3.87 -10.28
N ASP A 127 37.47 -4.32 -9.05
CA ASP A 127 37.24 -5.73 -8.76
C ASP A 127 35.82 -6.19 -9.09
N PHE A 128 34.87 -5.26 -9.16
CA PHE A 128 33.46 -5.49 -9.42
C PHE A 128 32.87 -4.32 -10.20
N VAL A 129 32.20 -4.62 -11.31
CA VAL A 129 31.56 -3.63 -12.17
C VAL A 129 30.23 -4.17 -12.68
N LYS A 130 29.12 -3.52 -12.33
CA LYS A 130 27.81 -3.80 -12.89
C LYS A 130 27.78 -3.43 -14.37
N LEU A 131 27.24 -4.34 -15.19
CA LEU A 131 27.04 -4.17 -16.63
C LEU A 131 25.63 -3.68 -16.96
N TYR A 132 24.76 -3.65 -15.96
CA TYR A 132 23.44 -3.07 -16.03
C TYR A 132 22.98 -2.64 -14.63
N GLY A 133 22.07 -1.67 -14.56
CA GLY A 133 21.52 -1.19 -13.30
C GLY A 133 20.41 -0.18 -13.52
N TRP A 134 19.55 -0.04 -12.52
CA TRP A 134 18.55 1.02 -12.46
C TRP A 134 18.49 1.62 -11.06
N TYR A 135 17.98 2.84 -10.98
CA TYR A 135 17.70 3.48 -9.70
C TYR A 135 16.33 3.06 -9.18
N TRP A 136 16.20 3.01 -7.87
CA TRP A 136 14.88 2.90 -7.24
C TRP A 136 14.07 4.18 -7.50
N ASN A 137 12.75 4.05 -7.60
CA ASN A 137 11.86 5.14 -8.02
C ASN A 137 11.93 6.43 -7.19
N PHE A 138 12.44 6.35 -5.95
CA PHE A 138 12.57 7.51 -5.05
C PHE A 138 13.92 8.23 -5.14
N HIS A 139 14.90 7.68 -5.88
CA HIS A 139 16.21 8.31 -6.07
C HIS A 139 16.13 9.45 -7.08
N LYS A 140 16.87 10.53 -6.82
CA LYS A 140 16.94 11.73 -7.66
C LYS A 140 18.40 12.04 -7.92
N THR A 141 19.03 11.21 -8.75
CA THR A 141 20.43 11.40 -9.15
C THR A 141 20.56 12.61 -10.07
N ASN A 142 21.68 13.32 -9.99
CA ASN A 142 21.93 14.56 -10.75
C ASN A 142 22.29 14.26 -12.21
N LEU A 143 22.97 13.14 -12.49
CA LEU A 143 23.41 12.82 -13.85
C LEU A 143 22.33 12.08 -14.65
N HIS A 144 21.29 11.54 -14.01
CA HIS A 144 20.20 10.78 -14.65
C HIS A 144 20.70 9.70 -15.63
N THR A 145 21.80 9.05 -15.28
CA THR A 145 22.54 8.14 -16.18
C THR A 145 21.94 6.74 -16.31
N LEU A 146 21.12 6.32 -15.35
CA LEU A 146 20.44 5.03 -15.33
C LEU A 146 18.93 5.26 -15.26
N PRO A 147 18.11 4.37 -15.84
CA PRO A 147 16.66 4.48 -15.76
C PRO A 147 16.18 4.35 -14.31
N LEU A 148 15.01 4.91 -14.01
CA LEU A 148 14.26 4.54 -12.81
C LEU A 148 13.64 3.15 -13.01
N GLU A 149 13.43 2.41 -11.93
CA GLU A 149 12.82 1.06 -11.95
C GLU A 149 11.55 1.01 -12.81
N ARG A 150 10.62 1.96 -12.64
CA ARG A 150 9.40 2.04 -13.44
C ARG A 150 9.68 2.20 -14.94
N ASP A 151 10.67 3.02 -15.30
CA ASP A 151 11.00 3.31 -16.70
C ASP A 151 11.72 2.10 -17.32
N ALA A 152 12.54 1.39 -16.52
CA ALA A 152 13.16 0.13 -16.91
C ALA A 152 12.08 -0.95 -17.16
N VAL A 153 11.02 -1.00 -16.34
CA VAL A 153 9.87 -1.91 -16.54
C VAL A 153 9.09 -1.56 -17.81
N GLU A 154 8.76 -0.28 -17.99
CA GLU A 154 8.03 0.20 -19.17
C GLU A 154 8.80 -0.05 -20.49
N SER A 155 10.13 0.09 -20.46
CA SER A 155 10.99 -0.08 -21.64
C SER A 155 11.00 -1.49 -22.25
N VAL A 156 10.58 -2.51 -21.49
CA VAL A 156 10.61 -3.92 -21.91
C VAL A 156 9.24 -4.42 -22.43
N GLY A 157 8.19 -3.61 -22.32
CA GLY A 157 6.84 -3.89 -22.85
C GLY A 157 5.88 -4.51 -21.83
N GLU A 158 4.64 -3.98 -21.83
CA GLU A 158 3.58 -4.17 -20.84
C GLU A 158 3.18 -5.62 -20.51
N THR A 159 3.01 -5.89 -19.21
CA THR A 159 1.75 -6.46 -18.69
C THR A 159 1.35 -5.64 -17.46
N PRO A 160 0.06 -5.33 -17.25
CA PRO A 160 -0.35 -4.50 -16.14
C PRO A 160 -0.15 -5.28 -14.84
N THR A 161 0.86 -4.91 -14.05
CA THR A 161 0.72 -5.05 -12.60
C THR A 161 -0.50 -4.24 -12.23
N GLU A 162 -1.55 -4.93 -11.80
CA GLU A 162 -2.66 -4.32 -11.08
C GLU A 162 -2.06 -3.39 -10.03
N ASP A 163 -2.22 -2.10 -10.29
CA ASP A 163 -2.11 -1.10 -9.26
C ASP A 163 -2.88 -1.61 -8.05
N HIS A 164 -2.19 -1.81 -6.92
CA HIS A 164 -2.81 -1.71 -5.61
C HIS A 164 -3.20 -0.24 -5.33
N VAL A 165 -3.74 0.46 -6.32
CA VAL A 165 -4.74 1.49 -6.11
C VAL A 165 -6.00 0.70 -5.83
N LYS A 166 -6.46 0.72 -4.57
CA LYS A 166 -7.84 0.36 -4.25
C LYS A 166 -8.73 1.00 -5.29
N THR A 167 -9.27 0.19 -6.19
CA THR A 167 -10.39 0.55 -7.04
C THR A 167 -11.45 1.06 -6.08
N LYS A 168 -11.61 2.38 -6.00
CA LYS A 168 -12.86 2.95 -5.57
C LYS A 168 -13.83 2.45 -6.62
N GLU A 169 -14.61 1.42 -6.27
CA GLU A 169 -15.84 1.14 -6.97
C GLU A 169 -16.54 2.48 -7.14
N ALA A 170 -16.81 2.83 -8.39
CA ALA A 170 -17.67 3.94 -8.70
C ALA A 170 -19.03 3.59 -8.07
N GLU A 171 -19.28 4.13 -6.89
CA GLU A 171 -20.63 4.22 -6.36
C GLU A 171 -21.45 4.94 -7.42
N THR A 172 -22.33 4.18 -8.06
CA THR A 172 -23.45 4.72 -8.82
C THR A 172 -24.11 5.81 -7.98
N PRO A 173 -24.41 7.00 -8.54
CA PRO A 173 -25.08 8.04 -7.80
C PRO A 173 -26.45 7.51 -7.38
N ILE A 174 -26.59 7.16 -6.11
CA ILE A 174 -27.91 7.00 -5.52
C ILE A 174 -28.44 8.42 -5.45
N GLU A 175 -29.40 8.72 -6.33
CA GLU A 175 -30.22 9.92 -6.24
C GLU A 175 -30.69 10.07 -4.79
N ASN A 176 -30.18 11.10 -4.12
CA ASN A 176 -30.83 11.63 -2.93
C ASN A 176 -32.19 12.13 -3.40
N TYR A 177 -33.22 11.30 -3.23
CA TYR A 177 -34.58 11.80 -3.18
C TYR A 177 -34.63 12.73 -1.97
N GLU A 178 -34.56 14.03 -2.25
CA GLU A 178 -35.03 15.08 -1.35
C GLU A 178 -36.46 14.72 -0.93
N VAL A 179 -36.59 14.11 0.24
CA VAL A 179 -37.88 14.06 0.94
C VAL A 179 -38.03 15.42 1.59
N THR A 180 -38.50 16.38 0.81
CA THR A 180 -39.08 17.61 1.33
C THR A 180 -40.14 17.26 2.38
N PRO A 181 -40.12 17.83 3.59
CA PRO A 181 -41.21 17.66 4.54
C PRO A 181 -42.51 18.21 3.90
N PRO A 182 -43.66 17.57 4.12
CA PRO A 182 -44.92 18.05 3.53
C PRO A 182 -45.22 19.46 4.05
N PRO A 183 -45.75 20.35 3.20
CA PRO A 183 -46.06 21.72 3.58
C PRO A 183 -47.13 21.73 4.68
N ASN A 184 -46.85 22.51 5.71
CA ASN A 184 -47.76 22.87 6.78
C ASN A 184 -49.00 23.55 6.17
N PRO A 185 -50.24 23.04 6.33
CA PRO A 185 -51.42 23.83 6.05
C PRO A 185 -51.72 24.67 7.30
N THR A 186 -51.04 25.82 7.41
CA THR A 186 -51.53 26.92 8.24
C THR A 186 -52.32 27.85 7.33
N GLN A 187 -53.64 27.71 7.30
CA GLN A 187 -54.52 28.82 6.94
C GLN A 187 -55.91 28.63 7.56
N ASP A 188 -56.16 29.47 8.56
CA ASP A 188 -57.41 30.14 8.90
C ASP A 188 -58.70 29.31 8.89
N ALA A 189 -59.06 28.82 10.08
CA ALA A 189 -60.46 28.78 10.48
C ALA A 189 -60.62 29.73 11.68
N GLN A 190 -61.24 30.87 11.41
CA GLN A 190 -61.65 31.87 12.39
C GLN A 190 -62.38 31.19 13.55
N GLN A 191 -61.89 31.50 14.73
CA GLN A 191 -62.52 31.23 16.00
C GLN A 191 -63.71 32.20 16.14
N ASP A 192 -64.86 31.85 15.57
CA ASP A 192 -66.10 32.57 15.84
C ASP A 192 -66.54 32.25 17.27
N PHE A 193 -66.27 33.22 18.14
CA PHE A 193 -66.88 33.39 19.45
C PHE A 193 -68.41 33.27 19.33
N ILE A 194 -68.97 32.15 19.76
CA ILE A 194 -70.38 32.14 20.18
C ILE A 194 -70.40 32.70 21.60
N ILE A 195 -70.67 34.01 21.64
CA ILE A 195 -70.96 34.78 22.85
C ILE A 195 -72.07 34.07 23.61
N GLU A 196 -71.69 33.60 24.80
CA GLU A 196 -72.55 33.24 25.90
C GLU A 196 -73.52 34.40 26.16
N THR A 197 -74.76 34.29 25.66
CA THR A 197 -75.79 35.28 25.99
C THR A 197 -76.40 34.86 27.32
N GLN A 198 -75.86 35.42 28.41
CA GLN A 198 -76.58 35.53 29.66
C GLN A 198 -77.91 36.25 29.40
N GLN A 199 -79.03 35.54 29.57
CA GLN A 199 -80.30 36.17 29.87
C GLN A 199 -80.55 36.01 31.37
N ASP A 200 -80.14 37.04 32.11
CA ASP A 200 -80.63 37.26 33.47
C ASP A 200 -82.05 37.86 33.42
N PRO A 201 -82.89 37.58 34.43
CA PRO A 201 -84.34 37.67 34.38
C PRO A 201 -84.85 39.10 34.59
N LYS A 202 -85.82 39.53 33.77
CA LYS A 202 -86.66 40.70 34.08
C LYS A 202 -88.07 40.26 34.41
N GLU A 203 -88.39 40.39 35.69
CA GLU A 203 -89.74 40.43 36.25
C GLU A 203 -90.57 41.59 35.67
N LEU A 204 -91.88 41.33 35.50
CA LEU A 204 -93.06 42.18 35.79
C LEU A 204 -94.27 41.42 35.22
N SER A 205 -94.97 40.61 36.02
CA SER A 205 -96.12 40.95 36.88
C SER A 205 -97.41 41.28 36.10
N GLU A 206 -98.36 40.33 36.08
CA GLU A 206 -99.72 40.50 36.63
C GLU A 206 -100.49 39.15 36.65
N PRO A 207 -101.41 38.95 37.61
CA PRO A 207 -101.91 37.63 37.97
C PRO A 207 -103.03 37.18 37.03
N CYS A 208 -102.71 36.24 36.13
CA CYS A 208 -103.73 35.59 35.32
C CYS A 208 -104.56 34.65 36.21
N LYS A 209 -105.82 35.04 36.45
CA LYS A 209 -106.82 34.29 37.21
C LYS A 209 -106.93 32.87 36.63
N ILE A 210 -106.61 31.89 37.48
CA ILE A 210 -106.78 30.47 37.20
C ILE A 210 -108.27 30.19 36.99
N ALA A 211 -108.68 30.01 35.74
CA ALA A 211 -109.88 29.27 35.41
C ALA A 211 -109.52 27.78 35.50
N PRO A 212 -110.22 26.94 36.29
CA PRO A 212 -109.94 25.52 36.36
C PRO A 212 -110.44 24.86 35.07
N GLN A 213 -109.62 24.94 34.01
CA GLN A 213 -109.83 24.14 32.83
C GLN A 213 -109.49 22.71 33.21
N LYS A 214 -110.52 21.85 33.25
CA LYS A 214 -110.39 20.40 33.33
C LYS A 214 -109.64 19.91 32.08
N ILE A 215 -108.32 20.00 32.10
CA ILE A 215 -107.46 19.25 31.20
C ILE A 215 -107.66 17.80 31.62
N SER A 216 -108.31 17.01 30.77
CA SER A 216 -108.36 15.57 31.01
C SER A 216 -106.93 15.06 31.00
N PHE A 217 -106.37 14.76 32.17
CA PHE A 217 -105.05 14.17 32.30
C PHE A 217 -105.08 12.79 31.64
N ASN A 218 -104.67 12.72 30.37
CA ASN A 218 -104.56 11.46 29.65
C ASN A 218 -103.31 10.74 30.17
N GLN A 219 -103.49 9.97 31.25
CA GLN A 219 -102.45 9.18 31.91
C GLN A 219 -101.65 8.31 30.94
N VAL A 220 -102.27 7.87 29.83
CA VAL A 220 -101.63 7.00 28.82
C VAL A 220 -100.61 7.80 28.00
N VAL A 221 -100.95 9.01 27.56
CA VAL A 221 -100.05 9.89 26.81
C VAL A 221 -98.87 10.32 27.69
N PHE A 222 -99.12 10.72 28.93
CA PHE A 222 -98.06 11.09 29.88
C PHE A 222 -97.13 9.91 30.19
N LYS A 223 -97.67 8.70 30.42
CA LYS A 223 -96.86 7.48 30.59
C LYS A 223 -96.00 7.18 29.35
N LYS A 224 -96.51 7.41 28.14
CA LYS A 224 -95.77 7.22 26.88
C LYS A 224 -94.64 8.23 26.71
N ILE A 225 -94.87 9.51 27.03
CA ILE A 225 -93.85 10.56 27.04
C ILE A 225 -92.78 10.27 28.09
N LYS A 226 -93.18 9.91 29.32
CA LYS A 226 -92.25 9.54 30.40
C LYS A 226 -91.35 8.35 30.01
N ARG A 227 -91.91 7.31 29.35
CA ARG A 227 -91.12 6.18 28.84
C ARG A 227 -90.11 6.61 27.77
N LYS A 228 -90.53 7.45 26.81
CA LYS A 228 -89.63 7.98 25.77
C LYS A 228 -88.51 8.84 26.36
N LEU A 229 -88.83 9.69 27.33
CA LEU A 229 -87.86 10.54 28.03
C LEU A 229 -86.86 9.69 28.83
N ASN A 230 -87.33 8.70 29.59
CA ASN A 230 -86.45 7.80 30.33
C ASN A 230 -85.53 7.00 29.39
N HIS A 231 -86.04 6.54 28.24
CA HIS A 231 -85.22 5.87 27.23
C HIS A 231 -84.18 6.80 26.62
N PHE A 232 -84.54 8.05 26.32
CA PHE A 232 -83.62 9.06 25.82
C PHE A 232 -82.51 9.38 26.83
N ILE A 233 -82.85 9.55 28.12
CA ILE A 233 -81.88 9.76 29.20
C ILE A 233 -80.95 8.54 29.32
N GLY A 234 -81.49 7.31 29.25
CA GLY A 234 -80.68 6.09 29.23
C GLY A 234 -79.69 6.04 28.06
N ASN A 235 -80.12 6.44 26.86
CA ASN A 235 -79.24 6.51 25.68
C ASN A 235 -78.16 7.61 25.83
N ILE A 236 -78.48 8.75 26.43
CA ILE A 236 -77.50 9.80 26.73
C ILE A 236 -76.46 9.27 27.70
N LEU A 237 -76.89 8.66 28.82
CA LEU A 237 -75.98 8.11 29.82
C LEU A 237 -75.05 7.05 29.23
N ALA A 238 -75.58 6.14 28.40
CA ALA A 238 -74.79 5.13 27.71
C ALA A 238 -73.76 5.75 26.76
N ARG A 239 -74.12 6.80 26.00
CA ARG A 239 -73.19 7.53 25.13
C ARG A 239 -72.12 8.28 25.92
N THR A 240 -72.47 8.90 27.04
CA THR A 240 -71.51 9.57 27.94
C THR A 240 -70.48 8.59 28.49
N GLU A 241 -70.90 7.37 28.83
CA GLU A 241 -69.98 6.33 29.31
C GLU A 241 -69.01 5.85 28.21
N VAL A 242 -69.51 5.68 26.99
CA VAL A 242 -68.65 5.39 25.82
C VAL A 242 -67.67 6.54 25.56
N TYR A 243 -68.12 7.80 25.67
CA TYR A 243 -67.27 8.97 25.49
C TYR A 243 -66.15 9.03 26.53
N LYS A 244 -66.45 8.81 27.81
CA LYS A 244 -65.43 8.74 28.88
C LYS A 244 -64.37 7.67 28.59
N LYS A 245 -64.80 6.48 28.15
CA LYS A 245 -63.88 5.39 27.78
C LYS A 245 -63.00 5.77 26.58
N LEU A 246 -63.54 6.52 25.63
CA LEU A 246 -62.78 7.01 24.48
C LEU A 246 -61.77 8.09 24.89
N THR A 247 -62.16 9.04 25.75
CA THR A 247 -61.26 10.04 26.33
C THR A 247 -60.09 9.38 27.05
N GLY A 248 -60.35 8.38 27.91
CA GLY A 248 -59.26 7.67 28.60
C GLY A 248 -58.29 6.95 27.66
N LYS A 249 -58.76 6.42 26.52
CA LYS A 249 -57.87 5.86 25.48
C LYS A 249 -57.04 6.93 24.78
N TYR A 250 -57.60 8.13 24.59
CA TYR A 250 -56.91 9.26 23.99
C TYR A 250 -55.80 9.77 24.91
N ASP A 251 -56.06 9.85 26.22
CA ASP A 251 -55.07 10.20 27.23
C ASP A 251 -53.92 9.18 27.27
N GLU A 252 -54.24 7.88 27.23
CA GLU A 252 -53.23 6.81 27.17
C GLU A 252 -52.36 6.90 25.90
N LEU A 253 -52.97 7.19 24.74
CA LEU A 253 -52.25 7.36 23.48
C LEU A 253 -51.34 8.59 23.51
N THR A 254 -51.82 9.68 24.09
CA THR A 254 -51.05 10.92 24.27
C THR A 254 -49.81 10.66 25.12
N GLY A 255 -49.96 9.95 26.26
CA GLY A 255 -48.82 9.58 27.10
C GLY A 255 -47.77 8.71 26.38
N LYS A 256 -48.20 7.78 25.50
CA LYS A 256 -47.27 7.00 24.66
C LYS A 256 -46.55 7.85 23.63
N TYR A 257 -47.22 8.87 23.09
CA TYR A 257 -46.62 9.80 22.14
C TYR A 257 -45.54 10.64 22.82
N ASP A 258 -45.81 11.16 24.02
CA ASP A 258 -44.82 11.92 24.81
C ASP A 258 -43.59 11.07 25.16
N GLU A 259 -43.78 9.80 25.54
CA GLU A 259 -42.68 8.87 25.80
C GLU A 259 -41.83 8.62 24.55
N LEU A 260 -42.47 8.47 23.38
CA LEU A 260 -41.77 8.27 22.11
C LEU A 260 -40.98 9.50 21.70
N THR A 261 -41.55 10.70 21.84
CA THR A 261 -40.86 11.98 21.60
C THR A 261 -39.63 12.10 22.49
N GLY A 262 -39.74 11.78 23.78
CA GLY A 262 -38.59 11.81 24.70
C GLY A 262 -37.46 10.85 24.28
N LYS A 263 -37.79 9.65 23.79
CA LYS A 263 -36.79 8.71 23.23
C LYS A 263 -36.14 9.24 21.94
N TYR A 264 -36.90 9.95 21.11
CA TYR A 264 -36.38 10.56 19.89
C TYR A 264 -35.40 11.69 20.20
N ASP A 265 -35.71 12.52 21.19
CA ASP A 265 -34.81 13.59 21.65
C ASP A 265 -33.51 13.01 22.23
N GLU A 266 -33.60 11.94 23.03
CA GLU A 266 -32.41 11.25 23.56
C GLU A 266 -31.54 10.66 22.45
N LEU A 267 -32.16 10.07 21.42
CA LEU A 267 -31.43 9.51 20.28
C LEU A 267 -30.76 10.60 19.45
N THR A 268 -31.46 11.73 19.22
CA THR A 268 -30.91 12.90 18.54
C THR A 268 -29.68 13.44 19.27
N GLY A 269 -29.75 13.57 20.59
CA GLY A 269 -28.59 14.00 21.40
C GLY A 269 -27.39 13.05 21.29
N LYS A 270 -27.61 11.73 21.25
CA LYS A 270 -26.54 10.74 21.02
C LYS A 270 -25.94 10.84 19.62
N TYR A 271 -26.75 11.15 18.61
CA TYR A 271 -26.29 11.34 17.24
C TYR A 271 -25.40 12.58 17.11
N ASP A 272 -25.78 13.68 17.75
CA ASP A 272 -24.98 14.91 17.80
C ASP A 272 -23.63 14.68 18.50
N GLU A 273 -23.63 13.95 19.62
CA GLU A 273 -22.38 13.60 20.33
C GLU A 273 -21.45 12.73 19.46
N LEU A 274 -22.01 11.75 18.73
CA LEU A 274 -21.24 10.91 17.83
C LEU A 274 -20.67 11.71 16.66
N THR A 275 -21.46 12.63 16.10
CA THR A 275 -21.04 13.52 15.01
C THR A 275 -19.87 14.40 15.46
N GLY A 276 -19.95 15.00 16.65
CA GLY A 276 -18.84 15.79 17.21
C GLY A 276 -17.56 14.98 17.41
N LYS A 277 -17.67 13.71 17.86
CA LYS A 277 -16.50 12.80 17.97
C LYS A 277 -15.90 12.47 16.61
N TYR A 278 -16.74 12.30 15.59
CA TYR A 278 -16.28 12.03 14.22
C TYR A 278 -15.52 13.23 13.64
N ASP A 279 -16.02 14.45 13.85
CA ASP A 279 -15.35 15.68 13.40
C ASP A 279 -13.99 15.86 14.08
N GLU A 280 -13.92 15.63 15.40
CA GLU A 280 -12.65 15.68 16.14
C GLU A 280 -11.64 14.65 15.62
N LEU A 281 -12.10 13.43 15.32
CA LEU A 281 -11.24 12.38 14.78
C LEU A 281 -10.75 12.74 13.37
N THR A 282 -11.62 13.31 12.54
CA THR A 282 -11.29 13.77 11.18
C THR A 282 -10.23 14.87 11.23
N GLY A 283 -10.39 15.86 12.10
CA GLY A 283 -9.39 16.92 12.29
C GLY A 283 -8.03 16.38 12.79
N LYS A 284 -8.03 15.39 13.69
CA LYS A 284 -6.79 14.70 14.12
C LYS A 284 -6.12 13.95 12.97
N TYR A 285 -6.91 13.29 12.12
CA TYR A 285 -6.42 12.56 10.96
C TYR A 285 -5.77 13.49 9.92
N GLU A 286 -6.42 14.61 9.59
CA GLU A 286 -5.86 15.62 8.69
C GLU A 286 -4.57 16.23 9.24
N SER A 287 -4.53 16.53 10.54
CA SER A 287 -3.31 17.02 11.21
C SER A 287 -2.15 16.02 11.13
N LEU A 288 -2.43 14.72 11.27
CA LEU A 288 -1.43 13.66 11.14
C LEU A 288 -0.94 13.52 9.70
N LEU A 289 -1.83 13.57 8.71
CA LEU A 289 -1.46 13.56 7.30
C LEU A 289 -0.56 14.74 6.94
N ALA A 290 -0.89 15.95 7.41
CA ALA A 290 -0.06 17.13 7.17
C ALA A 290 1.35 16.99 7.77
N LYS A 291 1.45 16.44 8.99
CA LYS A 291 2.74 16.13 9.62
C LYS A 291 3.52 15.06 8.84
N GLU A 292 2.84 14.02 8.37
CA GLU A 292 3.46 12.97 7.56
C GLU A 292 4.03 13.53 6.26
N THR A 293 3.27 14.36 5.53
CA THR A 293 3.72 15.01 4.29
C THR A 293 4.94 15.90 4.53
N ASN A 294 4.91 16.73 5.57
CA ASN A 294 6.05 17.60 5.91
C ASN A 294 7.31 16.79 6.27
N ILE A 295 7.17 15.69 7.01
CA ILE A 295 8.28 14.78 7.32
C ILE A 295 8.82 14.12 6.04
N LYS A 296 7.94 13.70 5.12
CA LYS A 296 8.37 13.11 3.84
C LYS A 296 9.14 14.12 3.01
N GLU A 297 8.60 15.31 2.80
CA GLU A 297 9.25 16.37 2.01
C GLU A 297 10.63 16.70 2.58
N THR A 298 10.70 17.04 3.87
CA THR A 298 11.99 17.36 4.53
C THR A 298 12.98 16.22 4.51
N PHE A 299 12.54 14.98 4.70
CA PHE A 299 13.40 13.81 4.64
C PHE A 299 13.95 13.58 3.24
N TRP A 300 13.10 13.57 2.21
CA TRP A 300 13.49 13.31 0.84
C TRP A 300 14.34 14.44 0.25
N GLU A 301 14.06 15.70 0.58
CA GLU A 301 14.90 16.85 0.25
C GLU A 301 16.30 16.69 0.85
N SER A 302 16.39 16.34 2.13
CA SER A 302 17.69 16.11 2.78
C SER A 302 18.48 14.94 2.17
N ARG A 303 17.81 13.98 1.53
CA ARG A 303 18.45 12.86 0.84
C ARG A 303 19.04 13.30 -0.49
N ALA A 304 18.28 14.05 -1.30
CA ALA A 304 18.71 14.51 -2.62
C ALA A 304 20.02 15.31 -2.58
N ASP A 305 20.19 16.20 -1.60
CA ASP A 305 21.43 16.99 -1.41
C ASP A 305 22.69 16.13 -1.14
N ASN A 306 22.47 14.91 -0.63
CA ASN A 306 23.52 13.96 -0.28
C ASN A 306 23.82 12.93 -1.38
N GLU A 307 23.04 12.89 -2.48
CA GLU A 307 23.33 11.98 -3.59
C GLU A 307 24.55 12.50 -4.36
N LYS A 308 25.64 11.72 -4.34
CA LYS A 308 26.92 12.05 -4.96
C LYS A 308 27.25 11.06 -6.06
N GLU A 309 27.81 11.60 -7.14
CA GLU A 309 28.05 10.88 -8.37
C GLU A 309 29.42 11.26 -8.93
N ALA A 310 30.10 10.30 -9.54
CA ALA A 310 31.37 10.53 -10.23
C ALA A 310 31.61 9.48 -11.31
N LEU A 311 32.23 9.92 -12.41
CA LEU A 311 32.76 9.04 -13.44
C LEU A 311 34.26 8.88 -13.24
N PHE A 312 34.75 7.69 -13.56
CA PHE A 312 36.15 7.31 -13.56
C PHE A 312 36.46 6.63 -14.89
N LEU A 313 37.62 6.92 -15.48
CA LEU A 313 38.02 6.39 -16.79
C LEU A 313 36.89 6.46 -17.83
N GLU A 314 36.18 7.59 -17.85
CA GLU A 314 35.02 7.93 -18.71
C GLU A 314 33.75 7.09 -18.50
N HIS A 315 33.88 5.78 -18.29
CA HIS A 315 32.76 4.84 -18.32
C HIS A 315 32.38 4.25 -16.96
N PHE A 316 33.21 4.37 -15.93
CA PHE A 316 32.96 3.74 -14.64
C PHE A 316 32.28 4.71 -13.69
N TYR A 317 30.98 4.51 -13.53
CA TYR A 317 30.10 5.33 -12.71
C TYR A 317 30.05 4.82 -11.28
N LEU A 318 30.34 5.71 -10.34
CA LEU A 318 30.19 5.50 -8.90
C LEU A 318 29.15 6.46 -8.36
N THR A 319 28.26 5.95 -7.52
CA THR A 319 27.23 6.76 -6.89
C THR A 319 27.05 6.41 -5.41
N SER A 320 26.52 7.36 -4.65
CA SER A 320 26.14 7.16 -3.24
C SER A 320 24.71 6.64 -3.08
N VAL A 321 24.03 6.28 -4.17
CA VAL A 321 22.68 5.68 -4.14
C VAL A 321 22.72 4.19 -4.46
N TYR A 322 21.62 3.49 -4.21
CA TYR A 322 21.49 2.09 -4.59
C TYR A 322 21.26 1.98 -6.11
N VAL A 323 22.05 1.12 -6.76
CA VAL A 323 21.85 0.70 -8.14
C VAL A 323 21.35 -0.75 -8.11
N ALA A 324 20.07 -0.96 -8.31
CA ALA A 324 19.45 -2.29 -8.23
C ALA A 324 19.93 -3.21 -9.36
N THR A 325 19.64 -4.51 -9.21
CA THR A 325 19.90 -5.64 -10.13
C THR A 325 21.21 -6.40 -9.94
N THR A 326 21.13 -7.68 -10.29
CA THR A 326 22.23 -8.64 -10.51
C THR A 326 22.27 -9.18 -11.94
N ALA A 327 21.47 -8.60 -12.85
CA ALA A 327 21.32 -9.01 -14.24
C ALA A 327 22.65 -9.24 -14.98
N GLY A 328 23.67 -8.41 -14.73
CA GLY A 328 24.99 -8.65 -15.30
C GLY A 328 26.10 -7.88 -14.61
N TYR A 329 27.25 -8.52 -14.40
CA TYR A 329 28.42 -7.89 -13.81
C TYR A 329 29.74 -8.58 -14.18
N TYR A 330 30.81 -7.79 -14.21
CA TYR A 330 32.20 -8.23 -14.25
C TYR A 330 32.75 -8.42 -12.84
N LEU A 331 33.53 -9.48 -12.62
CA LEU A 331 34.08 -9.83 -11.32
C LEU A 331 35.51 -10.37 -11.43
N THR A 332 36.44 -9.85 -10.62
CA THR A 332 37.79 -10.39 -10.48
C THR A 332 37.84 -11.50 -9.41
N PRO A 333 38.85 -12.38 -9.41
CA PRO A 333 39.04 -13.37 -8.34
C PRO A 333 39.14 -12.73 -6.95
N LYS A 334 39.72 -11.52 -6.87
CA LYS A 334 39.80 -10.75 -5.62
C LYS A 334 38.41 -10.31 -5.16
N GLY A 335 37.60 -9.72 -6.04
CA GLY A 335 36.21 -9.34 -5.72
C GLY A 335 35.37 -10.54 -5.32
N ALA A 336 35.47 -11.65 -6.07
CA ALA A 336 34.78 -12.90 -5.78
C ALA A 336 35.14 -13.45 -4.40
N LYS A 337 36.44 -13.49 -4.07
CA LYS A 337 36.90 -13.94 -2.76
C LYS A 337 36.31 -13.10 -1.64
N THR A 338 36.28 -11.78 -1.82
CA THR A 338 35.73 -10.86 -0.83
C THR A 338 34.22 -11.06 -0.62
N PHE A 339 33.45 -11.32 -1.69
CA PHE A 339 32.04 -11.68 -1.55
C PHE A 339 31.84 -13.01 -0.82
N ILE A 340 32.62 -14.04 -1.15
CA ILE A 340 32.57 -15.34 -0.46
C ILE A 340 32.87 -15.18 1.04
N GLU A 341 33.98 -14.53 1.38
CA GLU A 341 34.38 -14.30 2.78
C GLU A 341 33.30 -13.51 3.54
N ALA A 342 32.64 -12.55 2.89
CA ALA A 342 31.54 -11.81 3.48
C ALA A 342 30.28 -12.69 3.66
N THR A 343 29.89 -13.51 2.68
CA THR A 343 28.78 -14.46 2.80
C THR A 343 29.04 -15.48 3.92
N GLU A 344 30.26 -16.00 4.03
CA GLU A 344 30.62 -16.95 5.09
C GLU A 344 30.57 -16.30 6.48
N ARG A 345 30.97 -15.03 6.58
CA ARG A 345 30.98 -14.24 7.81
C ARG A 345 29.57 -13.82 8.27
N PHE A 346 28.77 -13.29 7.36
CA PHE A 346 27.47 -12.69 7.67
C PHE A 346 26.31 -13.66 7.50
N LYS A 347 26.50 -14.76 6.76
CA LYS A 347 25.44 -15.64 6.25
C LYS A 347 24.57 -14.92 5.23
N ILE A 348 23.71 -15.66 4.56
CA ILE A 348 22.74 -15.15 3.59
C ILE A 348 21.64 -14.45 4.40
N ILE A 349 21.75 -13.13 4.53
CA ILE A 349 20.86 -12.32 5.36
C ILE A 349 19.90 -11.44 4.56
N GLU A 350 20.10 -11.40 3.24
CA GLU A 350 19.34 -10.60 2.29
C GLU A 350 19.52 -11.15 0.86
N PRO A 351 18.68 -10.71 -0.10
CA PRO A 351 18.84 -11.07 -1.50
C PRO A 351 20.21 -10.66 -2.04
N VAL A 352 20.71 -11.39 -3.04
CA VAL A 352 22.10 -11.25 -3.51
C VAL A 352 22.38 -9.87 -4.09
N ASP A 353 21.40 -9.23 -4.74
CA ASP A 353 21.50 -7.89 -5.28
C ASP A 353 21.63 -6.83 -4.19
N MET A 354 20.90 -6.97 -3.09
CA MET A 354 21.03 -6.12 -1.90
C MET A 354 22.41 -6.30 -1.26
N PHE A 355 22.83 -7.56 -1.11
CA PHE A 355 24.12 -7.91 -0.51
C PHE A 355 25.30 -7.31 -1.27
N MET A 356 25.33 -7.48 -2.59
CA MET A 356 26.38 -6.93 -3.46
C MET A 356 26.34 -5.40 -3.54
N ASN A 357 25.18 -4.80 -3.27
CA ASN A 357 25.02 -3.36 -3.26
C ASN A 357 25.52 -2.69 -1.99
N ASN A 358 25.71 -3.44 -0.90
CA ASN A 358 26.04 -2.90 0.40
C ASN A 358 27.54 -3.03 0.70
N PRO A 359 28.37 -2.03 0.34
CA PRO A 359 29.82 -2.08 0.54
C PRO A 359 30.23 -2.20 2.01
N THR A 360 29.32 -2.03 2.98
CA THR A 360 29.65 -2.21 4.40
C THR A 360 29.82 -3.67 4.82
N TYR A 361 29.30 -4.63 4.03
CA TYR A 361 29.51 -6.05 4.30
C TYR A 361 30.83 -6.57 3.75
N HIS A 362 31.24 -6.07 2.59
CA HIS A 362 32.33 -6.68 1.83
C HIS A 362 33.45 -5.70 1.45
N ASP A 363 33.31 -4.39 1.69
CA ASP A 363 34.35 -3.40 1.34
C ASP A 363 34.78 -3.44 -0.16
N VAL A 364 33.85 -3.73 -1.08
CA VAL A 364 34.07 -3.69 -2.54
C VAL A 364 33.37 -2.45 -3.12
N ALA A 365 34.05 -1.74 -4.02
CA ALA A 365 33.48 -0.59 -4.72
C ALA A 365 32.42 -1.06 -5.73
N ASN A 366 31.26 -0.40 -5.73
CA ASN A 366 30.13 -0.76 -6.58
C ASN A 366 30.06 0.19 -7.78
N PHE A 367 30.86 -0.11 -8.80
CA PHE A 367 30.86 0.64 -10.07
C PHE A 367 29.80 0.09 -11.02
N THR A 368 29.25 0.97 -11.85
CA THR A 368 28.42 0.60 -13.01
C THR A 368 29.08 1.10 -14.28
N TYR A 369 29.16 0.27 -15.32
CA TYR A 369 29.68 0.70 -16.61
C TYR A 369 28.60 1.45 -17.41
N LEU A 370 28.94 2.61 -17.96
CA LEU A 370 28.07 3.46 -18.76
C LEU A 370 28.66 3.75 -20.15
N PRO A 371 27.86 3.74 -21.23
CA PRO A 371 26.47 3.27 -21.28
C PRO A 371 26.39 1.77 -20.99
N CYS A 372 25.30 1.29 -20.39
CA CYS A 372 25.18 -0.10 -19.94
C CYS A 372 25.38 -1.08 -21.13
N PRO A 373 26.37 -1.99 -21.06
CA PRO A 373 26.65 -2.96 -22.13
C PRO A 373 25.66 -4.13 -22.20
N VAL A 374 24.72 -4.18 -21.28
CA VAL A 374 23.69 -5.19 -21.14
C VAL A 374 22.37 -4.47 -20.86
N SER A 375 21.27 -4.99 -21.40
CA SER A 375 19.91 -4.54 -21.14
C SER A 375 19.02 -5.71 -20.72
N LEU A 376 17.82 -5.42 -20.23
CA LEU A 376 16.83 -6.47 -19.94
C LEU A 376 16.13 -6.91 -21.24
N ASN A 377 15.90 -8.21 -21.35
CA ASN A 377 15.10 -8.80 -22.42
C ASN A 377 13.63 -8.96 -21.97
N LYS A 378 12.76 -9.37 -22.90
CA LYS A 378 11.31 -9.57 -22.69
C LYS A 378 10.92 -10.48 -21.51
N HIS A 379 11.87 -11.23 -20.95
CA HIS A 379 11.63 -12.16 -19.86
C HIS A 379 11.91 -11.58 -18.47
N ALA A 380 12.51 -10.38 -18.36
CA ALA A 380 12.92 -9.81 -17.07
C ALA A 380 11.78 -9.68 -16.05
N PHE A 381 10.56 -9.40 -16.51
CA PHE A 381 9.39 -9.25 -15.63
C PHE A 381 8.56 -10.53 -15.47
N ASN A 382 8.87 -11.59 -16.22
CA ASN A 382 8.22 -12.90 -16.10
C ASN A 382 8.83 -13.74 -14.96
N SER A 383 9.18 -13.11 -13.83
CA SER A 383 10.00 -13.76 -12.79
C SER A 383 9.31 -14.99 -12.21
N THR A 384 9.99 -16.13 -12.26
CA THR A 384 9.57 -17.38 -11.58
C THR A 384 9.65 -17.24 -10.06
N ILE A 385 10.34 -16.21 -9.54
CA ILE A 385 10.54 -15.94 -8.12
C ILE A 385 9.34 -15.19 -7.54
N GLN A 386 8.84 -14.17 -8.24
CA GLN A 386 7.73 -13.33 -7.76
C GLN A 386 6.37 -14.06 -7.75
N ASN A 387 6.19 -15.06 -8.61
CA ASN A 387 4.95 -15.83 -8.73
C ASN A 387 4.84 -17.03 -7.76
N ALA A 388 5.84 -17.25 -6.89
CA ALA A 388 5.82 -18.35 -5.93
C ALA A 388 4.90 -18.00 -4.74
N LYS A 389 3.97 -18.91 -4.39
CA LYS A 389 3.19 -18.81 -3.15
C LYS A 389 4.17 -18.78 -1.96
N LYS A 390 4.16 -17.67 -1.23
CA LYS A 390 4.97 -17.50 -0.01
C LYS A 390 4.58 -18.61 0.98
N PRO A 391 5.54 -19.38 1.53
CA PRO A 391 5.24 -20.33 2.59
C PRO A 391 4.64 -19.58 3.80
N ASP A 392 3.81 -20.27 4.58
CA ASP A 392 3.22 -19.74 5.81
C ASP A 392 4.35 -19.50 6.83
N ILE A 393 4.80 -18.26 6.95
CA ILE A 393 6.05 -17.89 7.63
C ILE A 393 5.84 -17.96 9.16
N SER A 394 6.71 -18.67 9.88
CA SER A 394 6.65 -18.71 11.36
C SER A 394 7.13 -17.42 12.03
N LEU A 395 7.97 -16.64 11.33
CA LEU A 395 8.45 -15.33 11.76
C LEU A 395 7.46 -14.24 11.33
N LYS A 396 6.71 -13.72 12.30
CA LYS A 396 5.93 -12.48 12.08
C LYS A 396 6.93 -11.33 11.91
N PRO A 397 6.90 -10.59 10.78
CA PRO A 397 7.70 -9.38 10.68
C PRO A 397 7.33 -8.43 11.83
N PRO A 398 8.28 -7.70 12.41
CA PRO A 398 7.98 -6.73 13.45
C PRO A 398 6.95 -5.73 12.92
N ARG A 399 6.09 -5.20 13.79
CA ARG A 399 5.26 -4.04 13.43
C ARG A 399 6.21 -2.89 13.11
N LYS A 400 6.45 -2.65 11.82
CA LYS A 400 7.39 -1.63 11.36
C LYS A 400 6.80 -0.26 11.66
N SER A 401 7.43 0.47 12.56
CA SER A 401 7.10 1.88 12.80
C SER A 401 7.61 2.70 11.62
N TYR A 402 6.78 3.62 11.12
CA TYR A 402 7.18 4.56 10.08
C TYR A 402 8.49 5.30 10.42
N PHE A 403 8.69 5.65 11.69
CA PHE A 403 9.91 6.33 12.14
C PHE A 403 11.14 5.41 12.09
N ASP A 404 11.01 4.14 12.47
CA ASP A 404 12.13 3.19 12.43
C ASP A 404 12.63 3.01 10.99
N ASN A 405 11.70 2.98 10.02
CA ASN A 405 12.02 2.90 8.60
C ASN A 405 12.73 4.17 8.10
N LEU A 406 12.28 5.35 8.56
CA LEU A 406 12.92 6.63 8.22
C LEU A 406 14.37 6.69 8.74
N PHE A 407 14.61 6.25 9.97
CA PHE A 407 15.96 6.16 10.55
C PHE A 407 16.83 5.17 9.79
N TYR A 408 16.27 4.01 9.43
CA TYR A 408 16.94 3.01 8.62
C TYR A 408 17.38 3.58 7.26
N HIS A 409 16.47 4.23 6.53
CA HIS A 409 16.77 4.84 5.23
C HIS A 409 17.86 5.91 5.35
N LYS A 410 17.85 6.71 6.43
CA LYS A 410 18.89 7.70 6.72
C LYS A 410 20.24 7.05 6.97
N PHE A 411 20.27 5.99 7.77
CA PHE A 411 21.50 5.30 8.13
C PHE A 411 22.13 4.62 6.91
N ASN A 412 21.33 3.98 6.06
CA ASN A 412 21.80 3.39 4.81
C ASN A 412 22.30 4.44 3.82
N ALA A 413 21.61 5.58 3.68
CA ALA A 413 22.12 6.69 2.87
C ALA A 413 23.50 7.17 3.36
N GLN A 414 23.70 7.25 4.68
CA GLN A 414 25.01 7.59 5.24
C GLN A 414 26.08 6.53 4.96
N LYS A 415 25.74 5.24 5.01
CA LYS A 415 26.66 4.15 4.64
C LYS A 415 27.10 4.27 3.18
N CYS A 416 26.15 4.43 2.26
CA CYS A 416 26.44 4.59 0.83
C CYS A 416 27.26 5.84 0.56
N LEU A 417 26.97 6.96 1.23
CA LEU A 417 27.76 8.20 1.12
C LEU A 417 29.19 8.04 1.66
N LYS A 418 29.36 7.35 2.79
CA LYS A 418 30.70 7.03 3.33
C LYS A 418 31.49 6.16 2.35
N ALA A 419 30.86 5.14 1.78
CA ALA A 419 31.47 4.28 0.78
C ALA A 419 31.85 5.06 -0.48
N PHE A 420 30.95 5.91 -1.00
CA PHE A 420 31.23 6.81 -2.11
C PHE A 420 32.47 7.66 -1.82
N ASN A 421 32.53 8.33 -0.67
CA ASN A 421 33.67 9.18 -0.32
C ASN A 421 34.97 8.38 -0.19
N LYS A 422 34.92 7.18 0.40
CA LYS A 422 36.07 6.26 0.52
C LYS A 422 36.62 5.91 -0.87
N TYR A 423 35.78 5.39 -1.76
CA TYR A 423 36.22 4.93 -3.08
C TYR A 423 36.52 6.09 -4.04
N SER A 424 35.78 7.19 -3.96
CA SER A 424 36.06 8.40 -4.73
C SER A 424 37.43 8.98 -4.39
N LYS A 425 37.84 8.92 -3.11
CA LYS A 425 39.19 9.29 -2.68
C LYS A 425 40.24 8.27 -3.13
N GLN A 426 39.96 6.97 -2.96
CA GLN A 426 40.89 5.89 -3.34
C GLN A 426 41.23 5.92 -4.83
N TYR A 427 40.24 6.18 -5.69
CA TYR A 427 40.40 6.21 -7.14
C TYR A 427 40.48 7.62 -7.72
N ALA A 428 40.74 8.64 -6.90
CA ALA A 428 40.81 10.04 -7.32
C ALA A 428 41.72 10.29 -8.56
N PRO A 429 42.89 9.62 -8.72
CA PRO A 429 43.73 9.78 -9.92
C PRO A 429 43.07 9.32 -11.23
N LEU A 430 42.04 8.47 -11.14
CA LEU A 430 41.32 7.90 -12.30
C LEU A 430 40.01 8.63 -12.59
N LYS A 431 39.70 9.67 -11.79
CA LYS A 431 38.43 10.39 -11.89
C LYS A 431 38.38 11.16 -13.20
N THR A 432 37.31 10.97 -13.96
CA THR A 432 37.06 11.72 -15.18
C THR A 432 36.88 13.20 -14.80
N PRO A 433 37.65 14.12 -15.40
CA PRO A 433 37.41 15.54 -15.21
C PRO A 433 35.95 15.86 -15.51
N LYS A 434 35.29 16.63 -14.65
CA LYS A 434 34.06 17.31 -15.07
C LYS A 434 34.51 18.24 -16.20
N GLU A 435 33.99 18.04 -17.42
CA GLU A 435 34.13 19.04 -18.46
C GLU A 435 33.74 20.40 -17.84
N VAL A 436 34.65 21.38 -17.93
CA VAL A 436 34.51 22.71 -17.32
C VAL A 436 33.44 23.51 -18.05
#